data_AF-A0A7S2PXW0-F1
#
_entry.id   AF-A0A7S2PXW0-F1
#
_cell.length_a   1.000
_cell.length_b   1.000
_cell.length_c   1.000
_cell.angle_alpha   90.00
_cell.angle_beta   90.00
_cell.angle_gamma   90.00
#
_symmetry.space_group_name_H-M   'P 1'
#
loop_
_entity.id
_entity.type
_entity.pdbx_description
1 polymer ?
#
loop_
_entity_poly.entity_id
_entity_poly.type
_entity_poly.pdbx_seq_one_letter_code
_entity_poly.pdbx_strand_id
1 'polypeptide(L)'
;RHFGSIHLVDDPLRRVGWLVAAEHRTMMQRLPSIRSTMMQRLPSIRTPSSQSPGWKCEQTIKNGQDEMALLRRKLFFFMLAAWFLINGLLVSLARIGVSVSSDPCDAWWNTWESYAFNFMCSALNVGRLVTCALPSVDDLSGMRVVMFINVAVQLANCSFMTLHIFLHPDEWPLWTRWCVVTWDVASVVLFGGFIRAMFCRAAKPMRKHMWRTLHTWVWSEILVIIIWSSWVSITLCHQVNMSATSLPARFCLAYFILRPRIRQRWHSGLLAFFERKSHARSAATLAGLVGNCSAAEVVAQATRRFRDVELASLTFEDLADNQPDPALFAKSSAAGLHECDAFVSHSWHDDARAKWKALQRWRREFICAHGREPRVWVDKCCIDQSNIEADLRCLPVFLAGCKRLVVFCGPTYLSRLWCIVELLTFVQMGRSVESVDFQLVQREGREDEDLGSVRQAFAAFDAQMCSCFREEDKEKMMAIVRVAFGSIAAFNECISDILNKAQW
;
A
#
# COMPACT_ATOMS: atom_id res chain seq x y z
N ARG A 1 -22.72 -26.99 83.26
CA ARG A 1 -21.50 -26.80 82.44
C ARG A 1 -21.84 -27.23 81.01
N HIS A 2 -22.75 -26.57 80.30
CA HIS A 2 -22.63 -25.30 79.54
C HIS A 2 -21.60 -25.35 78.41
N PHE A 3 -22.07 -25.63 77.19
CA PHE A 3 -21.74 -25.05 75.88
C PHE A 3 -22.79 -25.64 74.91
N GLY A 4 -23.62 -24.90 74.15
CA GLY A 4 -23.60 -23.50 73.77
C GLY A 4 -23.57 -23.40 72.24
N SER A 5 -24.73 -23.54 71.60
CA SER A 5 -24.96 -23.44 70.15
C SER A 5 -24.85 -21.99 69.66
N ILE A 6 -24.18 -21.71 68.53
CA ILE A 6 -24.34 -20.46 67.76
C ILE A 6 -24.25 -20.70 66.23
N HIS A 7 -25.39 -20.39 65.61
CA HIS A 7 -25.71 -19.88 64.27
C HIS A 7 -24.66 -19.80 63.13
N LEU A 8 -24.98 -20.46 62.02
CA LEU A 8 -24.52 -20.12 60.67
C LEU A 8 -25.50 -19.10 60.04
N VAL A 9 -24.91 -18.07 59.44
CA VAL A 9 -25.55 -16.90 58.83
C VAL A 9 -26.07 -17.24 57.42
N ASP A 10 -27.29 -16.78 57.12
CA ASP A 10 -27.94 -16.85 55.81
C ASP A 10 -27.15 -16.10 54.72
N ASP A 11 -26.93 -16.77 53.58
CA ASP A 11 -26.31 -16.24 52.37
C ASP A 11 -27.36 -15.49 51.51
N PRO A 12 -27.23 -14.16 51.27
CA PRO A 12 -28.20 -13.38 50.52
C PRO A 12 -28.14 -13.60 48.99
N LEU A 13 -27.22 -14.40 48.46
CA LEU A 13 -26.99 -14.51 47.01
C LEU A 13 -27.94 -15.47 46.26
N ARG A 14 -28.83 -16.21 46.95
CA ARG A 14 -29.79 -17.12 46.30
C ARG A 14 -31.12 -16.49 45.88
N ARG A 15 -31.44 -15.25 46.29
CA ARG A 15 -32.71 -14.58 45.92
C ARG A 15 -32.66 -13.74 44.64
N VAL A 16 -31.48 -13.41 44.11
CA VAL A 16 -31.36 -12.60 42.88
C VAL A 16 -31.49 -13.46 41.61
N GLY A 17 -31.15 -14.76 41.69
CA GLY A 17 -31.22 -15.67 40.54
C GLY A 17 -32.63 -16.00 40.06
N TRP A 18 -33.65 -15.88 40.91
CA TRP A 18 -35.03 -16.24 40.57
C TRP A 18 -35.85 -15.09 39.97
N LEU A 19 -35.49 -13.82 40.22
CA LEU A 19 -36.18 -12.68 39.60
C LEU A 19 -35.74 -12.44 38.14
N VAL A 20 -34.46 -12.66 37.81
CA VAL A 20 -33.95 -12.45 36.44
C VAL A 20 -34.45 -13.51 35.45
N ALA A 21 -34.72 -14.73 35.93
CA ALA A 21 -35.27 -15.80 35.08
C ALA A 21 -36.77 -15.63 34.76
N ALA A 22 -37.52 -14.90 35.58
CA ALA A 22 -38.96 -14.68 35.39
C ALA A 22 -39.27 -13.51 34.42
N GLU A 23 -38.45 -12.45 34.40
CA GLU A 23 -38.62 -11.35 33.43
C GLU A 23 -38.22 -11.75 32.01
N HIS A 24 -37.20 -12.60 31.85
CA HIS A 24 -36.73 -13.03 30.51
C HIS A 24 -37.74 -13.93 29.78
N ARG A 25 -38.57 -14.69 30.51
CA ARG A 25 -39.66 -15.52 29.93
C ARG A 25 -40.87 -14.70 29.51
N THR A 26 -41.13 -13.57 30.17
CA THR A 26 -42.29 -12.72 29.88
C THR A 26 -42.02 -11.78 28.68
N MET A 27 -40.75 -11.44 28.43
CA MET A 27 -40.33 -10.61 27.30
C MET A 27 -40.31 -11.37 25.95
N MET A 28 -40.04 -12.68 25.96
CA MET A 28 -40.00 -13.52 24.75
C MET A 28 -41.39 -13.90 24.20
N GLN A 29 -42.46 -13.81 24.98
CA GLN A 29 -43.81 -14.16 24.53
C GLN A 29 -44.62 -13.00 23.94
N ARG A 30 -44.11 -11.76 23.97
CA ARG A 30 -44.79 -10.56 23.42
C ARG A 30 -44.26 -10.08 22.06
N LEU A 31 -43.30 -10.78 21.47
CA LEU A 31 -42.67 -10.38 20.20
C LEU A 31 -43.45 -10.69 18.89
N PRO A 32 -44.55 -11.49 18.84
CA PRO A 32 -45.27 -11.67 17.57
C PRO A 32 -46.23 -10.54 17.16
N SER A 33 -46.64 -9.61 18.04
CA SER A 33 -47.73 -8.65 17.70
C SER A 33 -47.31 -7.21 17.42
N ILE A 34 -46.02 -6.86 17.56
CA ILE A 34 -45.52 -5.49 17.26
C ILE A 34 -45.00 -5.37 15.81
N ARG A 35 -44.74 -6.49 15.13
CA ARG A 35 -44.19 -6.48 13.77
C ARG A 35 -45.20 -6.16 12.66
N SER A 36 -46.51 -6.25 12.90
CA SER A 36 -47.54 -5.96 11.88
C SER A 36 -47.96 -4.48 11.82
N THR A 37 -47.77 -3.70 12.89
CA THR A 37 -48.28 -2.31 12.96
C THR A 37 -47.22 -1.26 12.57
N MET A 38 -45.95 -1.64 12.41
CA MET A 38 -44.85 -0.70 12.17
C MET A 38 -44.31 -0.69 10.73
N MET A 39 -45.08 -1.19 9.75
CA MET A 39 -44.70 -1.21 8.32
C MET A 39 -45.52 -0.28 7.40
N GLN A 40 -46.42 0.58 7.93
CA GLN A 40 -47.31 1.38 7.07
C GLN A 40 -47.05 2.88 6.96
N ARG A 41 -46.00 3.45 7.57
CA ARG A 41 -45.66 4.87 7.35
C ARG A 41 -44.15 5.12 7.42
N LEU A 42 -43.44 4.78 6.35
CA LEU A 42 -42.14 5.41 6.06
C LEU A 42 -42.31 6.30 4.82
N PRO A 43 -41.89 7.58 4.88
CA PRO A 43 -41.94 8.47 3.73
C PRO A 43 -41.05 7.90 2.62
N SER A 44 -41.49 8.04 1.36
CA SER A 44 -40.75 7.56 0.19
C SER A 44 -39.37 8.24 0.14
N ILE A 45 -38.37 7.56 0.68
CA ILE A 45 -36.97 7.89 0.45
C ILE A 45 -36.76 7.68 -1.05
N ARG A 46 -36.54 8.77 -1.79
CA ARG A 46 -36.09 8.70 -3.17
C ARG A 46 -34.81 7.87 -3.18
N THR A 47 -34.91 6.64 -3.66
CA THR A 47 -33.75 5.80 -3.91
C THR A 47 -32.86 6.52 -4.92
N PRO A 48 -31.56 6.71 -4.62
CA PRO A 48 -30.65 7.28 -5.61
C PRO A 48 -30.70 6.39 -6.85
N SER A 49 -30.90 7.04 -8.00
CA SER A 49 -30.97 6.44 -9.33
C SER A 49 -30.00 5.27 -9.48
N SER A 50 -30.49 4.17 -10.06
CA SER A 50 -29.79 2.91 -10.33
C SER A 50 -28.55 3.10 -11.22
N GLN A 51 -27.48 3.68 -10.68
CA GLN A 51 -26.16 3.59 -11.31
C GLN A 51 -25.73 2.13 -11.28
N SER A 52 -25.36 1.60 -12.44
CA SER A 52 -24.95 0.21 -12.56
C SER A 52 -23.78 -0.04 -11.61
N PRO A 53 -23.84 -1.06 -10.76
CA PRO A 53 -22.87 -1.21 -9.68
C PRO A 53 -21.44 -1.55 -10.18
N GLY A 54 -21.28 -2.00 -11.44
CA GLY A 54 -19.99 -1.99 -12.15
C GLY A 54 -19.35 -0.60 -12.24
N TRP A 55 -20.15 0.46 -12.38
CA TRP A 55 -19.67 1.84 -12.34
C TRP A 55 -19.07 2.20 -10.99
N LYS A 56 -19.64 1.73 -9.87
CA LYS A 56 -19.05 2.01 -8.53
C LYS A 56 -17.72 1.32 -8.33
N CYS A 57 -17.57 0.09 -8.81
CA CYS A 57 -16.30 -0.65 -8.77
C CYS A 57 -15.24 0.07 -9.63
N GLU A 58 -15.58 0.39 -10.88
CA GLU A 58 -14.71 1.14 -11.78
C GLU A 58 -14.33 2.50 -11.20
N GLN A 59 -15.30 3.25 -10.68
CA GLN A 59 -15.10 4.54 -10.05
C GLN A 59 -14.25 4.42 -8.78
N THR A 60 -14.37 3.34 -7.99
CA THR A 60 -13.55 3.13 -6.79
C THR A 60 -12.09 2.84 -7.16
N ILE A 61 -11.86 1.95 -8.13
CA ILE A 61 -10.51 1.65 -8.62
C ILE A 61 -9.90 2.92 -9.26
N LYS A 62 -10.67 3.61 -10.09
CA LYS A 62 -10.25 4.85 -10.77
C LYS A 62 -9.98 5.98 -9.78
N ASN A 63 -10.91 6.27 -8.86
CA ASN A 63 -10.71 7.26 -7.80
C ASN A 63 -9.46 6.92 -6.99
N GLY A 64 -9.25 5.64 -6.68
CA GLY A 64 -8.05 5.18 -6.00
C GLY A 64 -6.76 5.48 -6.77
N GLN A 65 -6.74 5.18 -8.07
CA GLN A 65 -5.61 5.48 -8.96
C GLN A 65 -5.37 6.99 -9.08
N ASP A 66 -6.45 7.77 -9.25
CA ASP A 66 -6.41 9.23 -9.40
C ASP A 66 -5.99 9.93 -8.09
N GLU A 67 -6.50 9.49 -6.94
CA GLU A 67 -6.09 9.98 -5.62
C GLU A 67 -4.62 9.68 -5.35
N MET A 68 -4.14 8.48 -5.68
CA MET A 68 -2.73 8.14 -5.56
C MET A 68 -1.84 8.98 -6.47
N ALA A 69 -2.25 9.20 -7.72
CA ALA A 69 -1.55 10.09 -8.64
C ALA A 69 -1.54 11.54 -8.12
N LEU A 70 -2.66 12.03 -7.60
CA LEU A 70 -2.80 13.35 -7.01
C LEU A 70 -1.94 13.50 -5.75
N LEU A 71 -1.92 12.51 -4.87
CA LEU A 71 -1.11 12.50 -3.66
C LEU A 71 0.38 12.55 -3.99
N ARG A 72 0.82 11.77 -4.99
CA ARG A 72 2.20 11.82 -5.50
C ARG A 72 2.55 13.19 -6.06
N ARG A 73 1.63 13.84 -6.80
CA ARG A 73 1.82 15.21 -7.31
C ARG A 73 1.89 16.22 -6.18
N LYS A 74 0.97 16.18 -5.21
CA LYS A 74 0.97 17.07 -4.04
C LYS A 74 2.25 16.91 -3.22
N LEU A 75 2.68 15.67 -2.99
CA LEU A 75 3.94 15.37 -2.32
C LEU A 75 5.12 15.99 -3.08
N PHE A 76 5.16 15.79 -4.40
CA PHE A 76 6.20 16.38 -5.23
C PHE A 76 6.25 17.92 -5.12
N PHE A 77 5.12 18.60 -5.27
CA PHE A 77 5.07 20.06 -5.15
C PHE A 77 5.36 20.57 -3.74
N PHE A 78 4.90 19.86 -2.71
CA PHE A 78 5.20 20.18 -1.32
C PHE A 78 6.71 20.10 -1.05
N MET A 79 7.38 19.03 -1.48
CA MET A 79 8.83 18.87 -1.32
C MET A 79 9.60 19.92 -2.11
N LEU A 80 9.13 20.25 -3.32
CA LEU A 80 9.73 21.29 -4.15
C LEU A 80 9.60 22.68 -3.50
N ALA A 81 8.42 23.03 -2.99
CA ALA A 81 8.16 24.30 -2.32
C ALA A 81 8.95 24.43 -1.01
N ALA A 82 8.97 23.38 -0.19
CA ALA A 82 9.80 23.33 1.02
C ALA A 82 11.27 23.56 0.70
N TRP A 83 11.77 22.98 -0.40
CA TRP A 83 13.14 23.22 -0.85
C TRP A 83 13.39 24.68 -1.24
N PHE A 84 12.52 25.30 -2.06
CA PHE A 84 12.68 26.71 -2.44
C PHE A 84 12.66 27.64 -1.21
N LEU A 85 11.79 27.37 -0.24
CA LEU A 85 11.72 28.14 1.01
C LEU A 85 13.02 28.01 1.82
N ILE A 86 13.53 26.79 2.00
CA ILE A 86 14.77 26.57 2.75
C ILE A 86 15.96 27.23 2.04
N ASN A 87 16.06 27.14 0.72
CA ASN A 87 17.15 27.79 -0.03
C ASN A 87 17.03 29.32 0.01
N GLY A 88 15.82 29.86 -0.15
CA GLY A 88 15.58 31.29 -0.02
C GLY A 88 15.96 31.82 1.37
N LEU A 89 15.64 31.06 2.42
CA LEU A 89 16.03 31.38 3.79
C LEU A 89 17.56 31.36 3.94
N LEU A 90 18.24 30.31 3.46
CA LEU A 90 19.70 30.23 3.53
C LEU A 90 20.41 31.36 2.76
N VAL A 91 19.94 31.69 1.57
CA VAL A 91 20.48 32.82 0.78
C VAL A 91 20.25 34.14 1.52
N SER A 92 19.09 34.31 2.15
CA SER A 92 18.78 35.52 2.92
C SER A 92 19.63 35.62 4.19
N LEU A 93 19.84 34.51 4.90
CA LEU A 93 20.73 34.46 6.07
C LEU A 93 22.18 34.74 5.68
N ALA A 94 22.64 34.20 4.55
CA ALA A 94 23.96 34.52 4.01
C ALA A 94 24.09 36.02 3.70
N ARG A 95 23.06 36.65 3.13
CA ARG A 95 23.08 38.11 2.88
C ARG A 95 23.08 38.95 4.16
N ILE A 96 22.40 38.50 5.21
CA ILE A 96 22.31 39.25 6.50
C ILE A 96 23.61 39.08 7.31
N GLY A 97 24.23 37.89 7.26
CA GLY A 97 25.48 37.60 7.98
C GLY A 97 26.75 38.13 7.32
N VAL A 98 26.70 38.56 6.05
CA VAL A 98 27.85 39.12 5.33
C VAL A 98 27.92 40.64 5.59
N SER A 99 28.43 41.03 6.77
CA SER A 99 29.13 42.31 6.86
C SER A 99 30.46 42.12 6.12
N VAL A 100 30.55 42.65 4.90
CA VAL A 100 31.76 42.59 4.08
C VAL A 100 32.89 43.28 4.85
N SER A 101 33.79 42.49 5.44
CA SER A 101 35.10 43.02 5.83
C SER A 101 35.75 43.52 4.54
N SER A 102 36.17 44.79 4.53
CA SER A 102 36.82 45.40 3.38
C SER A 102 38.26 44.90 3.18
N ASP A 103 38.76 44.02 4.06
CA ASP A 103 40.11 43.48 3.96
C ASP A 103 40.12 42.21 3.07
N PRO A 104 40.64 42.28 1.83
CA PRO A 104 40.68 41.13 0.91
C PRO A 104 41.58 39.98 1.41
N CYS A 105 42.34 40.19 2.48
CA CYS A 105 43.16 39.19 3.14
C CYS A 105 42.53 38.56 4.40
N ASP A 106 41.46 39.14 4.96
CA ASP A 106 40.74 38.53 6.09
C ASP A 106 39.73 37.49 5.57
N ALA A 107 40.28 36.28 5.45
CA ALA A 107 39.72 35.09 4.84
C ALA A 107 38.41 34.63 5.49
N TRP A 108 37.28 35.23 5.09
CA TRP A 108 35.94 34.71 5.37
C TRP A 108 35.82 33.22 4.99
N TRP A 109 36.51 32.80 3.92
CA TRP A 109 36.60 31.44 3.41
C TRP A 109 37.17 30.40 4.40
N ASN A 110 37.88 30.83 5.45
CA ASN A 110 38.48 29.94 6.44
C ASN A 110 37.76 29.91 7.79
N THR A 111 36.61 30.58 7.91
CA THR A 111 35.79 30.51 9.12
C THR A 111 35.01 29.19 9.15
N TRP A 112 34.87 28.59 10.34
CA TRP A 112 34.01 27.42 10.56
C TRP A 112 32.58 27.64 10.03
N GLU A 113 32.09 28.87 10.08
CA GLU A 113 30.77 29.27 9.58
C GLU A 113 30.63 29.04 8.07
N SER A 114 31.64 29.40 7.28
CA SER A 114 31.65 29.16 5.83
C SER A 114 31.65 27.66 5.48
N TYR A 115 32.42 26.86 6.22
CA TYR A 115 32.45 25.41 6.08
C TYR A 115 31.09 24.77 6.42
N ALA A 116 30.47 25.18 7.53
CA ALA A 116 29.16 24.71 7.94
C ALA A 116 28.07 25.12 6.92
N PHE A 117 28.11 26.35 6.43
CA PHE A 117 27.20 26.85 5.41
C PHE A 117 27.30 26.08 4.09
N ASN A 118 28.52 25.82 3.62
CA ASN A 118 28.75 25.03 2.40
C ASN A 118 28.22 23.60 2.54
N PHE A 119 28.48 22.95 3.68
CA PHE A 119 27.94 21.64 3.99
C PHE A 119 26.40 21.63 3.99
N MET A 120 25.75 22.60 4.64
CA MET A 120 24.28 22.71 4.67
C MET A 120 23.69 22.89 3.26
N CYS A 121 24.27 23.78 2.45
CA CYS A 121 23.84 23.98 1.07
C CYS A 121 23.97 22.69 0.23
N SER A 122 25.09 21.98 0.39
CA SER A 122 25.32 20.69 -0.27
C SER A 122 24.30 19.64 0.18
N ALA A 123 24.06 19.53 1.50
CA ALA A 123 23.10 18.60 2.07
C ALA A 123 21.68 18.85 1.56
N LEU A 124 21.27 20.11 1.39
CA LEU A 124 19.96 20.47 0.85
C LEU A 124 19.84 20.19 -0.65
N ASN A 125 20.90 20.45 -1.43
CA ASN A 125 20.90 20.12 -2.85
C ASN A 125 20.82 18.59 -3.06
N VAL A 126 21.55 17.82 -2.25
CA VAL A 126 21.45 16.36 -2.22
C VAL A 126 20.05 15.91 -1.77
N GLY A 127 19.51 16.52 -0.72
CA GLY A 127 18.17 16.24 -0.21
C GLY A 127 17.10 16.45 -1.29
N ARG A 128 17.23 17.51 -2.10
CA ARG A 128 16.36 17.75 -3.26
C ARG A 128 16.41 16.61 -4.27
N LEU A 129 17.60 16.15 -4.64
CA LEU A 129 17.76 15.06 -5.61
C LEU A 129 17.11 13.77 -5.11
N VAL A 130 17.30 13.44 -3.82
CA VAL A 130 16.66 12.28 -3.18
C VAL A 130 15.15 12.42 -3.18
N THR A 131 14.64 13.55 -2.69
CA THR A 131 13.21 13.78 -2.47
C THR A 131 12.42 13.97 -3.77
N CYS A 132 13.01 14.55 -4.81
CA CYS A 132 12.36 14.67 -6.11
C CYS A 132 12.39 13.33 -6.88
N ALA A 133 13.44 12.52 -6.72
CA ALA A 133 13.54 11.22 -7.39
C ALA A 133 12.66 10.12 -6.75
N LEU A 134 12.20 10.32 -5.51
CA LEU A 134 11.46 9.33 -4.72
C LEU A 134 9.99 9.13 -5.13
N PRO A 135 9.12 10.15 -5.31
CA PRO A 135 7.68 9.97 -5.55
C PRO A 135 7.32 9.38 -6.91
N SER A 136 8.26 9.38 -7.86
CA SER A 136 7.95 9.24 -9.28
C SER A 136 8.13 7.84 -9.85
N VAL A 137 8.05 6.79 -9.04
CA VAL A 137 8.57 5.46 -9.41
C VAL A 137 7.88 4.83 -10.64
N ASP A 138 6.62 5.20 -10.93
CA ASP A 138 5.83 4.57 -12.00
C ASP A 138 5.13 5.56 -12.96
N ASP A 139 5.11 6.87 -12.69
CA ASP A 139 4.55 7.87 -13.62
C ASP A 139 5.64 8.40 -14.56
N LEU A 140 5.54 8.05 -15.84
CA LEU A 140 6.46 8.52 -16.88
C LEU A 140 6.55 10.05 -16.94
N SER A 141 5.40 10.73 -16.83
CA SER A 141 5.33 12.18 -16.96
C SER A 141 5.96 12.86 -15.75
N GLY A 142 5.62 12.39 -14.54
CA GLY A 142 6.24 12.83 -13.30
C GLY A 142 7.77 12.70 -13.35
N MET A 143 8.29 11.58 -13.85
CA MET A 143 9.74 11.35 -13.89
C MET A 143 10.45 12.30 -14.84
N ARG A 144 9.83 12.58 -15.99
CA ARG A 144 10.36 13.55 -16.97
C ARG A 144 10.38 14.96 -16.37
N VAL A 145 9.31 15.37 -15.70
CA VAL A 145 9.24 16.68 -15.01
C VAL A 145 10.31 16.78 -13.92
N VAL A 146 10.47 15.73 -13.10
CA VAL A 146 11.52 15.66 -12.08
C VAL A 146 12.91 15.80 -12.71
N MET A 147 13.22 15.00 -13.74
CA MET A 147 14.52 15.07 -14.40
C MET A 147 14.76 16.44 -15.04
N PHE A 148 13.75 17.01 -15.69
CA PHE A 148 13.82 18.34 -16.29
C PHE A 148 14.10 19.43 -15.23
N ILE A 149 13.37 19.43 -14.11
CA ILE A 149 13.60 20.39 -13.02
C ILE A 149 15.01 20.23 -12.45
N ASN A 150 15.49 18.99 -12.29
CA ASN A 150 16.87 18.74 -11.85
C ASN A 150 17.92 19.28 -12.81
N VAL A 151 17.72 19.09 -14.12
CA VAL A 151 18.57 19.68 -15.16
C VAL A 151 18.51 21.20 -15.09
N ALA A 152 17.32 21.79 -15.05
CA ALA A 152 17.14 23.24 -15.08
C ALA A 152 17.80 23.92 -13.88
N VAL A 153 17.62 23.36 -12.67
CA VAL A 153 18.28 23.85 -11.45
C VAL A 153 19.80 23.72 -11.55
N GLN A 154 20.31 22.59 -12.05
CA GLN A 154 21.75 22.42 -12.22
C GLN A 154 22.33 23.40 -13.24
N LEU A 155 21.67 23.58 -14.39
CA LEU A 155 22.08 24.53 -15.41
C LEU A 155 22.02 25.98 -14.91
N ALA A 156 21.02 26.35 -14.12
CA ALA A 156 20.94 27.68 -13.52
C ALA A 156 22.12 27.93 -12.56
N ASN A 157 22.45 26.94 -11.72
CA ASN A 157 23.58 27.02 -10.80
C ASN A 157 24.93 27.13 -11.54
N CYS A 158 25.14 26.30 -12.57
CA CYS A 158 26.33 26.37 -13.43
C CYS A 158 26.42 27.71 -14.16
N SER A 159 25.35 28.12 -14.85
CA SER A 159 25.33 29.34 -15.66
C SER A 159 25.59 30.59 -14.82
N PHE A 160 25.05 30.67 -13.60
CA PHE A 160 25.29 31.81 -12.72
C PHE A 160 26.78 31.94 -12.35
N MET A 161 27.42 30.86 -11.91
CA MET A 161 28.83 30.88 -11.52
C MET A 161 29.75 31.11 -12.73
N THR A 162 29.48 30.42 -13.83
CA THR A 162 30.26 30.52 -15.06
C THR A 162 30.16 31.93 -15.64
N LEU A 163 28.95 32.50 -15.75
CA LEU A 163 28.75 33.86 -16.24
C LEU A 163 29.45 34.90 -15.37
N HIS A 164 29.36 34.78 -14.04
CA HIS A 164 30.02 35.71 -13.11
C HIS A 164 31.56 35.69 -13.32
N ILE A 165 32.15 34.51 -13.45
CA ILE A 165 33.59 34.35 -13.69
C ILE A 165 34.00 34.90 -15.06
N PHE A 166 33.16 34.71 -16.09
CA PHE A 166 33.46 35.22 -17.44
C PHE A 166 33.32 36.74 -17.56
N LEU A 167 32.38 37.35 -16.83
CA LEU A 167 32.20 38.81 -16.84
C LEU A 167 33.27 39.55 -16.03
N HIS A 168 33.85 38.88 -15.02
CA HIS A 168 34.84 39.47 -14.12
C HIS A 168 36.15 38.65 -14.10
N PRO A 169 36.79 38.41 -15.26
CA PRO A 169 37.93 37.49 -15.30
C PRO A 169 39.04 37.92 -14.33
N ASP A 170 39.36 39.21 -14.26
CA ASP A 170 40.48 39.72 -13.46
C ASP A 170 40.28 39.56 -11.94
N GLU A 171 39.04 39.35 -11.48
CA GLU A 171 38.73 39.11 -10.07
C GLU A 171 38.98 37.65 -9.64
N TRP A 172 39.07 36.72 -10.59
CA TRP A 172 39.14 35.29 -10.31
C TRP A 172 40.44 34.64 -10.79
N PRO A 173 41.18 33.95 -9.90
CA PRO A 173 42.36 33.19 -10.28
C PRO A 173 42.06 32.16 -11.37
N LEU A 174 43.04 31.91 -12.25
CA LEU A 174 42.91 30.98 -13.37
C LEU A 174 42.43 29.58 -12.93
N TRP A 175 42.88 29.10 -11.77
CA TRP A 175 42.49 27.80 -11.22
C TRP A 175 41.01 27.74 -10.82
N THR A 176 40.42 28.83 -10.35
CA THR A 176 38.99 28.88 -10.02
C THR A 176 38.16 28.74 -11.28
N ARG A 177 38.61 29.35 -12.39
CA ARG A 177 37.96 29.20 -13.71
C ARG A 177 37.99 27.74 -14.18
N TRP A 178 39.13 27.07 -14.06
CA TRP A 178 39.25 25.65 -14.41
C TRP A 178 38.38 24.75 -13.53
N CYS A 179 38.27 25.03 -12.23
CA CYS A 179 37.38 24.31 -11.33
C CYS A 179 35.93 24.36 -11.83
N VAL A 180 35.44 25.55 -12.18
CA VAL A 180 34.08 25.72 -12.72
C VAL A 180 33.90 24.99 -14.06
N VAL A 181 34.88 25.05 -14.97
CA VAL A 181 34.82 24.29 -16.23
C VAL A 181 34.71 22.79 -15.98
N THR A 182 35.50 22.22 -15.05
CA THR A 182 35.40 20.78 -14.76
C THR A 182 34.06 20.38 -14.12
N TRP A 183 33.46 21.28 -13.35
CA TRP A 183 32.13 21.09 -12.79
C TRP A 183 31.03 21.13 -13.86
N ASP A 184 31.17 22.04 -14.83
CA ASP A 184 30.28 22.12 -15.98
C ASP A 184 30.36 20.83 -16.81
N VAL A 185 31.56 20.28 -17.02
CA VAL A 185 31.75 18.97 -17.68
C VAL A 185 31.05 17.85 -16.91
N ALA A 186 31.17 17.81 -15.57
CA ALA A 186 30.42 16.84 -14.76
C ALA A 186 28.90 17.02 -14.93
N SER A 187 28.43 18.26 -14.97
CA SER A 187 27.00 18.58 -15.15
C SER A 187 26.46 18.18 -16.54
N VAL A 188 27.29 18.19 -17.58
CA VAL A 188 26.94 17.66 -18.92
C VAL A 188 26.62 16.15 -18.85
N VAL A 189 27.27 15.38 -17.98
CA VAL A 189 26.97 13.94 -17.78
C VAL A 189 25.54 13.76 -17.25
N LEU A 190 25.12 14.57 -16.28
CA LEU A 190 23.76 14.56 -15.75
C LEU A 190 22.75 14.90 -16.85
N PHE A 191 23.01 15.98 -17.59
CA PHE A 191 22.16 16.46 -18.68
C PHE A 191 21.96 15.40 -19.78
N GLY A 192 23.07 14.93 -20.37
CA GLY A 192 23.02 13.95 -21.45
C GLY A 192 22.38 12.63 -21.00
N GLY A 193 22.67 12.19 -19.78
CA GLY A 193 22.06 10.98 -19.22
C GLY A 193 20.56 11.11 -18.94
N PHE A 194 20.09 12.26 -18.43
CA PHE A 194 18.68 12.52 -18.21
C PHE A 194 17.91 12.71 -19.50
N ILE A 195 18.46 13.40 -20.49
CA ILE A 195 17.87 13.47 -21.84
C ILE A 195 17.67 12.06 -22.39
N ARG A 196 18.71 11.22 -22.34
CA ARG A 196 18.61 9.82 -22.78
C ARG A 196 17.52 9.06 -22.01
N ALA A 197 17.42 9.25 -20.69
CA ALA A 197 16.39 8.62 -19.88
C ALA A 197 14.99 9.09 -20.28
N MET A 198 14.77 10.39 -20.51
CA MET A 198 13.47 10.96 -20.87
C MET A 198 12.88 10.40 -22.17
N PHE A 199 13.73 9.99 -23.13
CA PHE A 199 13.30 9.35 -24.37
C PHE A 199 12.82 7.89 -24.21
N CYS A 200 12.99 7.29 -23.02
CA CYS A 200 12.43 5.97 -22.76
C CYS A 200 10.89 6.00 -22.77
N ARG A 201 10.27 5.06 -23.48
CA ARG A 201 8.81 4.91 -23.56
C ARG A 201 8.20 4.12 -22.40
N ALA A 202 9.02 3.42 -21.61
CA ALA A 202 8.56 2.60 -20.49
C ALA A 202 9.25 3.03 -19.18
N ALA A 203 8.53 2.93 -18.07
CA ALA A 203 8.98 3.42 -16.76
C ALA A 203 10.21 2.64 -16.25
N LYS A 204 10.21 1.31 -16.40
CA LYS A 204 11.31 0.44 -15.95
C LYS A 204 12.68 0.81 -16.57
N PRO A 205 12.84 0.91 -17.91
CA PRO A 205 14.10 1.34 -18.50
C PRO A 205 14.44 2.80 -18.17
N MET A 206 13.46 3.71 -18.16
CA MET A 206 13.69 5.11 -17.79
C MET A 206 14.28 5.24 -16.39
N ARG A 207 13.69 4.54 -15.41
CA ARG A 207 14.17 4.48 -14.03
C ARG A 207 15.57 3.91 -13.93
N LYS A 208 15.85 2.82 -14.65
CA LYS A 208 17.19 2.24 -14.72
C LYS A 208 18.22 3.23 -15.25
N HIS A 209 17.89 3.99 -16.30
CA HIS A 209 18.77 5.02 -16.86
C HIS A 209 18.94 6.21 -15.90
N MET A 210 17.86 6.75 -15.35
CA MET A 210 17.90 7.85 -14.38
C MET A 210 18.83 7.54 -13.21
N TRP A 211 18.69 6.38 -12.57
CA TRP A 211 19.55 6.01 -11.43
C TRP A 211 21.00 5.76 -11.82
N ARG A 212 21.26 5.21 -13.02
CA ARG A 212 22.61 5.05 -13.55
C ARG A 212 23.27 6.40 -13.82
N THR A 213 22.54 7.34 -14.41
CA THR A 213 23.02 8.70 -14.66
C THR A 213 23.31 9.42 -13.36
N LEU A 214 22.40 9.39 -12.38
CA LEU A 214 22.63 9.97 -11.05
C LEU A 214 23.86 9.36 -10.40
N HIS A 215 24.03 8.03 -10.48
CA HIS A 215 25.20 7.36 -9.93
C HIS A 215 26.50 7.87 -10.58
N THR A 216 26.58 7.85 -11.91
CA THR A 216 27.78 8.32 -12.63
C THR A 216 28.07 9.79 -12.33
N TRP A 217 27.05 10.65 -12.34
CA TRP A 217 27.20 12.07 -12.05
C TRP A 217 27.70 12.33 -10.61
N VAL A 218 27.12 11.67 -9.61
CA VAL A 218 27.55 11.85 -8.20
C VAL A 218 29.00 11.41 -8.00
N TRP A 219 29.43 10.32 -8.62
CA TRP A 219 30.83 9.89 -8.53
C TRP A 219 31.79 10.81 -9.28
N SER A 220 31.39 11.34 -10.45
CA SER A 220 32.21 12.34 -11.14
C SER A 220 32.37 13.60 -10.30
N GLU A 221 31.31 14.06 -9.63
CA GLU A 221 31.35 15.20 -8.72
C GLU A 221 32.29 14.96 -7.53
N ILE A 222 32.17 13.81 -6.88
CA ILE A 222 33.04 13.42 -5.77
C ILE A 222 34.51 13.42 -6.22
N LEU A 223 34.80 12.84 -7.39
CA LEU A 223 36.15 12.78 -7.94
C LEU A 223 36.70 14.18 -8.23
N VAL A 224 35.92 15.04 -8.89
CA VAL A 224 36.28 16.44 -9.18
C VAL A 224 36.61 17.18 -7.88
N ILE A 225 35.79 17.05 -6.84
CA ILE A 225 36.02 17.72 -5.56
C ILE A 225 37.28 17.22 -4.87
N ILE A 226 37.55 15.91 -4.89
CA ILE A 226 38.76 15.34 -4.29
C ILE A 226 40.00 15.86 -5.02
N ILE A 227 40.00 15.84 -6.36
CA ILE A 227 41.12 16.32 -7.18
C ILE A 227 41.40 17.80 -6.87
N TRP A 228 40.37 18.65 -6.93
CA TRP A 228 40.53 20.08 -6.67
C TRP A 228 40.88 20.40 -5.23
N SER A 229 40.28 19.72 -4.27
CA SER A 229 40.60 19.94 -2.85
C SER A 229 42.04 19.55 -2.56
N SER A 230 42.52 18.46 -3.15
CA SER A 230 43.91 18.01 -3.02
C SER A 230 44.87 19.00 -3.67
N TRP A 231 44.57 19.43 -4.90
CA TRP A 231 45.41 20.40 -5.63
C TRP A 231 45.51 21.75 -4.90
N VAL A 232 44.38 22.28 -4.43
CA VAL A 232 44.35 23.51 -3.62
C VAL A 232 45.13 23.34 -2.32
N SER A 233 44.99 22.22 -1.63
CA SER A 233 45.70 21.97 -0.37
C SER A 233 47.23 21.89 -0.56
N ILE A 234 47.68 21.29 -1.68
CA ILE A 234 49.10 21.22 -2.03
C ILE A 234 49.65 22.60 -2.41
N THR A 235 48.89 23.39 -3.17
CA THR A 235 49.36 24.67 -3.71
C THR A 235 49.26 25.84 -2.74
N LEU A 236 48.27 25.86 -1.84
CA LEU A 236 48.02 26.94 -0.88
C LEU A 236 48.41 26.59 0.56
N CYS A 237 49.55 25.89 0.73
CA CYS A 237 50.17 25.66 2.03
C CYS A 237 49.27 24.99 3.09
N HIS A 238 48.73 23.81 2.77
CA HIS A 238 47.99 22.93 3.70
C HIS A 238 46.62 23.42 4.19
N GLN A 239 46.03 24.45 3.59
CA GLN A 239 44.64 24.79 3.89
C GLN A 239 43.67 23.78 3.26
N VAL A 240 42.58 23.47 3.98
CA VAL A 240 41.52 22.58 3.48
C VAL A 240 40.62 23.39 2.57
N ASN A 241 40.40 22.93 1.33
CA ASN A 241 39.46 23.60 0.43
C ASN A 241 38.04 23.50 1.00
N MET A 242 37.33 24.64 1.08
CA MET A 242 35.92 24.72 1.50
C MET A 242 35.03 23.69 0.78
N SER A 243 35.30 23.43 -0.51
CA SER A 243 34.58 22.45 -1.33
C SER A 243 34.61 21.04 -0.75
N ALA A 244 35.65 20.67 0.02
CA ALA A 244 35.75 19.35 0.65
C ALA A 244 34.62 19.10 1.65
N THR A 245 34.06 20.14 2.28
CA THR A 245 32.94 19.99 3.23
C THR A 245 31.64 19.56 2.59
N SER A 246 31.54 19.66 1.27
CA SER A 246 30.40 19.16 0.53
C SER A 246 30.46 17.64 0.25
N LEU A 247 31.60 16.98 0.49
CA LEU A 247 31.81 15.54 0.26
C LEU A 247 30.87 14.64 1.07
N PRO A 248 30.67 14.84 2.40
CA PRO A 248 29.84 13.94 3.19
C PRO A 248 28.41 13.84 2.65
N ALA A 249 27.81 14.97 2.27
CA ALA A 249 26.49 15.00 1.65
C ALA A 249 26.45 14.19 0.34
N ARG A 250 27.47 14.31 -0.52
CA ARG A 250 27.55 13.53 -1.77
C ARG A 250 27.76 12.04 -1.52
N PHE A 251 28.56 11.66 -0.53
CA PHE A 251 28.71 10.25 -0.14
C PHE A 251 27.39 9.69 0.38
N CYS A 252 26.62 10.44 1.17
CA CYS A 252 25.27 10.05 1.57
C CYS A 252 24.35 9.84 0.36
N LEU A 253 24.41 10.72 -0.64
CA LEU A 253 23.67 10.56 -1.89
C LEU A 253 24.09 9.30 -2.66
N ALA A 254 25.38 9.07 -2.82
CA ALA A 254 25.93 7.90 -3.50
C ALA A 254 25.47 6.61 -2.80
N TYR A 255 25.57 6.56 -1.46
CA TYR A 255 25.10 5.45 -0.65
C TYR A 255 23.60 5.18 -0.84
N PHE A 256 22.78 6.24 -0.83
CA PHE A 256 21.35 6.13 -1.08
C PHE A 256 21.04 5.59 -2.49
N ILE A 257 21.72 6.10 -3.53
CA ILE A 257 21.55 5.64 -4.92
C ILE A 257 21.93 4.16 -5.09
N LEU A 258 22.99 3.73 -4.40
CA LEU A 258 23.53 2.37 -4.45
C LEU A 258 22.69 1.32 -3.71
N ARG A 259 21.76 1.73 -2.83
CA ARG A 259 20.98 0.82 -1.97
C ARG A 259 19.49 0.85 -2.33
N PRO A 260 19.02 0.04 -3.30
CA PRO A 260 17.61 -0.06 -3.67
C PRO A 260 16.66 -0.28 -2.49
N ARG A 261 17.06 -1.10 -1.51
CA ARG A 261 16.26 -1.40 -0.31
C ARG A 261 15.99 -0.16 0.55
N ILE A 262 16.99 0.72 0.71
CA ILE A 262 16.83 1.96 1.49
C ILE A 262 15.86 2.90 0.77
N ARG A 263 16.01 3.03 -0.55
CA ARG A 263 15.09 3.85 -1.37
C ARG A 263 13.65 3.36 -1.25
N GLN A 264 13.44 2.04 -1.34
CA GLN A 264 12.13 1.42 -1.17
C GLN A 264 11.54 1.70 0.21
N ARG A 265 12.32 1.51 1.29
CA ARG A 265 11.87 1.83 2.66
C ARG A 265 11.49 3.29 2.84
N TRP A 266 12.31 4.22 2.34
CA TRP A 266 12.02 5.65 2.39
C TRP A 266 10.77 6.02 1.59
N HIS A 267 10.62 5.46 0.40
CA HIS A 267 9.43 5.64 -0.43
C HIS A 267 8.17 5.15 0.27
N SER A 268 8.20 3.92 0.81
CA SER A 268 7.10 3.34 1.57
C SER A 268 6.79 4.14 2.84
N GLY A 269 7.80 4.62 3.56
CA GLY A 269 7.61 5.45 4.76
C GLY A 269 6.99 6.81 4.45
N LEU A 270 7.43 7.47 3.38
CA LEU A 270 6.81 8.71 2.89
C LEU A 270 5.36 8.47 2.48
N LEU A 271 5.10 7.45 1.66
CA LEU A 271 3.73 7.11 1.28
C LEU A 271 2.87 6.84 2.51
N ALA A 272 3.33 6.00 3.44
CA ALA A 272 2.60 5.70 4.67
C ALA A 272 2.30 6.96 5.52
N PHE A 273 3.22 7.92 5.59
CA PHE A 273 3.01 9.19 6.29
C PHE A 273 1.90 10.03 5.65
N PHE A 274 1.83 10.06 4.31
CA PHE A 274 0.80 10.78 3.57
C PHE A 274 -0.52 10.00 3.42
N GLU A 275 -0.49 8.67 3.51
CA GLU A 275 -1.60 7.73 3.34
C GLU A 275 -2.36 7.43 4.65
N ARG A 276 -2.43 8.38 5.57
CA ARG A 276 -3.24 8.23 6.81
C ARG A 276 -4.76 8.11 6.55
N LYS A 277 -5.21 8.05 5.27
CA LYS A 277 -6.60 7.83 4.85
C LYS A 277 -6.77 6.45 4.18
N SER A 278 -7.85 5.74 4.52
CA SER A 278 -8.10 4.33 4.15
C SER A 278 -8.22 4.04 2.66
N HIS A 279 -8.83 4.94 1.87
CA HIS A 279 -9.14 4.70 0.45
C HIS A 279 -7.90 4.48 -0.44
N ALA A 280 -6.78 5.15 -0.13
CA ALA A 280 -5.53 4.99 -0.86
C ALA A 280 -4.93 3.58 -0.68
N ARG A 281 -5.10 2.98 0.49
CA ARG A 281 -4.62 1.61 0.79
C ARG A 281 -5.38 0.57 -0.01
N SER A 282 -6.71 0.71 -0.07
CA SER A 282 -7.59 -0.10 -0.93
C SER A 282 -7.08 -0.07 -2.36
N ALA A 283 -6.88 1.13 -2.90
CA ALA A 283 -6.42 1.33 -4.26
C ALA A 283 -5.05 0.69 -4.54
N ALA A 284 -4.10 0.82 -3.62
CA ALA A 284 -2.77 0.25 -3.75
C ALA A 284 -2.80 -1.29 -3.73
N THR A 285 -3.61 -1.91 -2.84
CA THR A 285 -3.80 -3.37 -2.83
C THR A 285 -4.40 -3.84 -4.16
N LEU A 286 -5.44 -3.16 -4.63
CA LEU A 286 -6.12 -3.48 -5.89
C LEU A 286 -5.18 -3.35 -7.09
N ALA A 287 -4.42 -2.25 -7.18
CA ALA A 287 -3.45 -2.03 -8.24
C ALA A 287 -2.35 -3.11 -8.24
N GLY A 288 -1.90 -3.54 -7.06
CA GLY A 288 -0.94 -4.63 -6.92
C GLY A 288 -1.45 -5.97 -7.46
N LEU A 289 -2.72 -6.30 -7.21
CA LEU A 289 -3.38 -7.52 -7.69
C LEU A 289 -3.66 -7.47 -9.19
N VAL A 290 -4.11 -6.32 -9.68
CA VAL A 290 -4.44 -6.06 -11.08
C VAL A 290 -3.19 -6.03 -11.99
N GLY A 291 -2.05 -5.63 -11.44
CA GLY A 291 -0.80 -5.51 -12.19
C GLY A 291 -0.80 -4.29 -13.11
N ASN A 292 -0.35 -4.46 -14.37
CA ASN A 292 -0.15 -3.36 -15.32
C ASN A 292 -1.41 -3.01 -16.15
N CYS A 293 -2.57 -3.59 -15.82
CA CYS A 293 -3.81 -3.29 -16.53
C CYS A 293 -4.47 -2.01 -15.97
N SER A 294 -5.08 -1.23 -16.85
CA SER A 294 -5.91 -0.10 -16.41
C SER A 294 -7.19 -0.59 -15.71
N ALA A 295 -7.79 0.26 -14.88
CA ALA A 295 -9.04 -0.06 -14.19
C ALA A 295 -10.16 -0.46 -15.18
N ALA A 296 -10.31 0.31 -16.26
CA ALA A 296 -11.33 0.07 -17.29
C ALA A 296 -11.10 -1.27 -18.01
N GLU A 297 -9.85 -1.62 -18.35
CA GLU A 297 -9.53 -2.91 -18.96
C GLU A 297 -9.86 -4.07 -18.03
N VAL A 298 -9.55 -3.95 -16.73
CA VAL A 298 -9.85 -4.99 -15.74
C VAL A 298 -11.35 -5.14 -15.52
N VAL A 299 -12.10 -4.04 -15.41
CA VAL A 299 -13.56 -4.11 -15.29
C VAL A 299 -14.17 -4.73 -16.55
N ALA A 300 -13.69 -4.38 -17.75
CA ALA A 300 -14.15 -4.97 -19.00
C ALA A 300 -13.78 -6.45 -19.14
N GLN A 301 -12.60 -6.87 -18.66
CA GLN A 301 -12.21 -8.29 -18.60
C GLN A 301 -13.07 -9.03 -17.58
N ALA A 302 -13.19 -8.50 -16.37
CA ALA A 302 -13.97 -9.11 -15.30
C ALA A 302 -15.43 -9.26 -15.69
N THR A 303 -16.06 -8.24 -16.28
CA THR A 303 -17.46 -8.31 -16.73
C THR A 303 -17.68 -9.43 -17.74
N ARG A 304 -16.72 -9.67 -18.65
CA ARG A 304 -16.81 -10.75 -19.65
C ARG A 304 -16.53 -12.14 -19.05
N ARG A 305 -15.74 -12.19 -17.98
CA ARG A 305 -15.25 -13.43 -17.37
C ARG A 305 -16.00 -13.79 -16.08
N PHE A 306 -16.91 -12.93 -15.61
CA PHE A 306 -17.67 -13.18 -14.39
C PHE A 306 -18.65 -14.34 -14.62
N ARG A 307 -18.52 -15.34 -13.77
CA ARG A 307 -19.34 -16.55 -13.79
C ARG A 307 -19.80 -16.85 -12.38
N ASP A 308 -20.89 -17.57 -12.27
CA ASP A 308 -21.35 -18.16 -11.02
C ASP A 308 -21.86 -19.58 -11.29
N VAL A 309 -22.07 -20.34 -10.22
CA VAL A 309 -22.63 -21.69 -10.27
C VAL A 309 -23.78 -21.80 -9.27
N GLU A 310 -24.85 -22.48 -9.65
CA GLU A 310 -25.95 -22.78 -8.75
C GLU A 310 -25.51 -23.87 -7.78
N LEU A 311 -25.66 -23.65 -6.47
CA LEU A 311 -25.06 -24.54 -5.50
C LEU A 311 -25.65 -25.97 -5.52
N ALA A 312 -26.87 -26.14 -6.05
CA ALA A 312 -27.49 -27.44 -6.27
C ALA A 312 -26.79 -28.30 -7.33
N SER A 313 -26.04 -27.70 -8.27
CA SER A 313 -25.33 -28.45 -9.32
C SER A 313 -23.97 -28.97 -8.89
N LEU A 314 -23.51 -28.58 -7.68
CA LEU A 314 -22.25 -29.08 -7.12
C LEU A 314 -22.50 -30.34 -6.30
N THR A 315 -21.55 -31.28 -6.36
CA THR A 315 -21.49 -32.46 -5.49
C THR A 315 -20.36 -32.34 -4.49
N PHE A 316 -20.28 -33.28 -3.55
CA PHE A 316 -19.18 -33.34 -2.59
C PHE A 316 -17.83 -33.51 -3.30
N GLU A 317 -17.79 -34.39 -4.30
CA GLU A 317 -16.59 -34.76 -5.07
C GLU A 317 -15.98 -33.55 -5.77
N ASP A 318 -16.83 -32.65 -6.30
CA ASP A 318 -16.37 -31.42 -6.94
C ASP A 318 -15.49 -30.57 -6.01
N LEU A 319 -15.79 -30.57 -4.69
CA LEU A 319 -15.12 -29.77 -3.67
C LEU A 319 -14.26 -30.59 -2.69
N ALA A 320 -14.08 -31.89 -2.96
CA ALA A 320 -13.39 -32.81 -2.05
C ALA A 320 -11.86 -32.61 -2.05
N ASP A 321 -11.30 -32.19 -3.17
CA ASP A 321 -9.86 -31.97 -3.35
C ASP A 321 -9.57 -30.62 -4.01
N ASN A 322 -8.29 -30.25 -3.98
CA ASN A 322 -7.76 -29.02 -4.55
C ASN A 322 -7.18 -29.20 -5.97
N GLN A 323 -7.36 -30.35 -6.60
CA GLN A 323 -6.83 -30.60 -7.93
C GLN A 323 -7.64 -29.83 -8.96
N PRO A 324 -7.01 -29.05 -9.86
CA PRO A 324 -7.73 -28.34 -10.92
C PRO A 324 -8.56 -29.32 -11.76
N ASP A 325 -9.84 -29.00 -11.95
CA ASP A 325 -10.73 -29.76 -12.83
C ASP A 325 -11.41 -28.82 -13.83
N PRO A 326 -10.92 -28.75 -15.08
CA PRO A 326 -11.51 -27.92 -16.13
C PRO A 326 -12.98 -28.27 -16.43
N ALA A 327 -13.44 -29.49 -16.13
CA ALA A 327 -14.83 -29.87 -16.35
C ALA A 327 -15.79 -29.12 -15.41
N LEU A 328 -15.34 -28.71 -14.23
CA LEU A 328 -16.14 -27.90 -13.30
C LEU A 328 -16.40 -26.49 -13.82
N PHE A 329 -15.55 -25.97 -14.71
CA PHE A 329 -15.80 -24.71 -15.39
C PHE A 329 -17.06 -24.76 -16.27
N ALA A 330 -17.38 -25.94 -16.83
CA ALA A 330 -18.60 -26.12 -17.61
C ALA A 330 -19.88 -26.12 -16.76
N LYS A 331 -19.77 -26.32 -15.43
CA LYS A 331 -20.91 -26.22 -14.49
C LYS A 331 -21.27 -24.77 -14.16
N SER A 332 -20.33 -23.83 -14.30
CA SER A 332 -20.63 -22.42 -14.10
C SER A 332 -21.27 -21.79 -15.34
N SER A 333 -21.97 -20.69 -15.16
CA SER A 333 -22.63 -19.91 -16.21
C SER A 333 -22.16 -18.46 -16.18
N ALA A 334 -22.17 -17.77 -17.31
CA ALA A 334 -21.89 -16.33 -17.34
C ALA A 334 -22.94 -15.59 -16.51
N ALA A 335 -22.49 -14.63 -15.71
CA ALA A 335 -23.35 -13.88 -14.80
C ALA A 335 -23.06 -12.38 -14.91
N GLY A 336 -24.08 -11.56 -14.66
CA GLY A 336 -23.88 -10.13 -14.42
C GLY A 336 -23.20 -9.90 -13.08
N LEU A 337 -22.35 -8.87 -13.01
CA LEU A 337 -21.87 -8.38 -11.71
C LEU A 337 -23.10 -8.03 -10.86
N HIS A 338 -23.08 -8.43 -9.58
CA HIS A 338 -24.14 -8.27 -8.58
C HIS A 338 -25.33 -9.21 -8.70
N GLU A 339 -25.35 -10.11 -9.68
CA GLU A 339 -26.33 -11.19 -9.74
C GLU A 339 -25.97 -12.34 -8.79
N CYS A 340 -24.66 -12.61 -8.65
CA CYS A 340 -24.10 -13.62 -7.76
C CYS A 340 -24.37 -13.30 -6.28
N ASP A 341 -24.93 -14.27 -5.55
CA ASP A 341 -25.36 -14.10 -4.17
C ASP A 341 -24.19 -14.07 -3.18
N ALA A 342 -23.18 -14.89 -3.42
CA ALA A 342 -22.04 -14.98 -2.53
C ALA A 342 -20.76 -15.37 -3.26
N PHE A 343 -19.66 -14.74 -2.85
CA PHE A 343 -18.32 -15.27 -3.08
C PHE A 343 -17.99 -16.27 -1.97
N VAL A 344 -17.54 -17.46 -2.33
CA VAL A 344 -17.15 -18.51 -1.37
C VAL A 344 -15.64 -18.45 -1.15
N SER A 345 -15.21 -17.98 0.02
CA SER A 345 -13.81 -17.99 0.44
C SER A 345 -13.58 -19.10 1.46
N HIS A 346 -12.57 -19.94 1.22
CA HIS A 346 -12.30 -21.12 2.04
C HIS A 346 -10.84 -21.60 1.88
N SER A 347 -10.37 -22.39 2.84
CA SER A 347 -9.09 -23.11 2.69
C SER A 347 -9.32 -24.50 2.10
N TRP A 348 -8.51 -24.84 1.10
CA TRP A 348 -8.43 -26.19 0.54
C TRP A 348 -7.76 -27.23 1.47
N HIS A 349 -7.14 -26.79 2.57
CA HIS A 349 -6.53 -27.69 3.56
C HIS A 349 -7.44 -28.04 4.75
N ASP A 350 -8.59 -27.39 4.87
CA ASP A 350 -9.58 -27.78 5.87
C ASP A 350 -10.27 -29.09 5.44
N ASP A 351 -10.81 -29.82 6.42
CA ASP A 351 -11.50 -31.09 6.17
C ASP A 351 -12.66 -30.91 5.18
N ALA A 352 -12.58 -31.62 4.06
CA ALA A 352 -13.51 -31.46 2.95
C ALA A 352 -14.95 -31.81 3.34
N ARG A 353 -15.16 -32.84 4.17
CA ARG A 353 -16.49 -33.29 4.59
C ARG A 353 -17.13 -32.30 5.56
N ALA A 354 -16.36 -31.78 6.51
CA ALA A 354 -16.79 -30.71 7.41
C ALA A 354 -17.15 -29.44 6.63
N LYS A 355 -16.31 -29.05 5.66
CA LYS A 355 -16.54 -27.90 4.79
C LYS A 355 -17.83 -28.06 3.97
N TRP A 356 -18.02 -29.22 3.35
CA TRP A 356 -19.24 -29.54 2.62
C TRP A 356 -20.49 -29.50 3.52
N LYS A 357 -20.40 -30.04 4.74
CA LYS A 357 -21.49 -29.98 5.74
C LYS A 357 -21.84 -28.53 6.11
N ALA A 358 -20.83 -27.67 6.30
CA ALA A 358 -21.02 -26.24 6.54
C ALA A 358 -21.66 -25.54 5.34
N LEU A 359 -21.18 -25.80 4.12
CA LEU A 359 -21.74 -25.26 2.88
C LEU A 359 -23.20 -25.65 2.68
N GLN A 360 -23.56 -26.92 2.91
CA GLN A 360 -24.95 -27.39 2.80
C GLN A 360 -25.84 -26.80 3.91
N ARG A 361 -25.29 -26.47 5.07
CA ARG A 361 -26.03 -25.75 6.14
C ARG A 361 -26.39 -24.34 5.68
N TRP A 362 -25.38 -23.58 5.24
CA TRP A 362 -25.56 -22.23 4.69
C TRP A 362 -26.54 -22.24 3.51
N ARG A 363 -26.43 -23.22 2.61
CA ARG A 363 -27.38 -23.42 1.49
C ARG A 363 -28.83 -23.54 1.98
N ARG A 364 -29.10 -24.40 2.96
CA ARG A 364 -30.46 -24.60 3.50
C ARG A 364 -31.01 -23.32 4.14
N GLU A 365 -30.18 -22.60 4.89
CA GLU A 365 -30.55 -21.32 5.48
C GLU A 365 -30.88 -20.28 4.40
N PHE A 366 -30.08 -20.22 3.34
CA PHE A 366 -30.33 -19.36 2.19
C PHE A 366 -31.65 -19.69 1.50
N ILE A 367 -31.91 -20.97 1.20
CA ILE A 367 -33.17 -21.43 0.57
C ILE A 367 -34.35 -21.10 1.46
N CYS A 368 -34.25 -21.34 2.77
CA CYS A 368 -35.31 -21.00 3.73
C CYS A 368 -35.63 -19.50 3.71
N ALA A 369 -34.60 -18.65 3.63
CA ALA A 369 -34.75 -17.20 3.63
C ALA A 369 -35.22 -16.61 2.28
N HIS A 370 -34.86 -17.23 1.14
CA HIS A 370 -35.05 -16.63 -0.20
C HIS A 370 -35.93 -17.45 -1.15
N GLY A 371 -36.29 -18.68 -0.80
CA GLY A 371 -37.15 -19.56 -1.61
C GLY A 371 -36.52 -20.07 -2.92
N ARG A 372 -35.18 -19.99 -3.06
CA ARG A 372 -34.44 -20.46 -4.24
C ARG A 372 -33.03 -20.89 -3.87
N GLU A 373 -32.38 -21.60 -4.79
CA GLU A 373 -30.96 -21.96 -4.68
C GLU A 373 -30.05 -20.72 -4.73
N PRO A 374 -28.94 -20.69 -3.95
CA PRO A 374 -27.95 -19.65 -4.06
C PRO A 374 -27.08 -19.84 -5.31
N ARG A 375 -26.79 -18.74 -6.00
CA ARG A 375 -25.79 -18.67 -7.05
C ARG A 375 -24.49 -18.15 -6.45
N VAL A 376 -23.43 -18.93 -6.55
CA VAL A 376 -22.17 -18.65 -5.85
C VAL A 376 -20.99 -18.55 -6.81
N TRP A 377 -20.02 -17.73 -6.45
CA TRP A 377 -18.69 -17.74 -7.07
C TRP A 377 -17.79 -18.66 -6.25
N VAL A 378 -17.30 -19.73 -6.87
CA VAL A 378 -16.35 -20.69 -6.28
C VAL A 378 -15.17 -20.80 -7.22
N ASP A 379 -13.96 -20.61 -6.70
CA ASP A 379 -12.69 -20.58 -7.46
C ASP A 379 -12.57 -21.73 -8.46
N LYS A 380 -12.76 -22.98 -8.03
CA LYS A 380 -12.61 -24.18 -8.86
C LYS A 380 -13.60 -24.22 -10.04
N CYS A 381 -14.78 -23.60 -9.90
CA CYS A 381 -15.84 -23.60 -10.91
C CYS A 381 -15.84 -22.35 -11.78
N CYS A 382 -15.40 -21.21 -11.24
CA CYS A 382 -15.57 -19.90 -11.87
C CYS A 382 -14.25 -19.35 -12.45
N ILE A 383 -13.09 -19.92 -12.07
CA ILE A 383 -11.80 -19.65 -12.71
C ILE A 383 -11.60 -20.61 -13.88
N ASP A 384 -11.24 -20.05 -15.02
CA ASP A 384 -10.72 -20.79 -16.16
C ASP A 384 -9.33 -21.31 -15.82
N GLN A 385 -9.25 -22.60 -15.48
CA GLN A 385 -7.99 -23.25 -15.09
C GLN A 385 -6.94 -23.25 -16.21
N SER A 386 -7.33 -22.99 -17.46
CA SER A 386 -6.38 -22.81 -18.57
C SER A 386 -5.74 -21.41 -18.61
N ASN A 387 -6.32 -20.44 -17.91
CA ASN A 387 -5.88 -19.05 -17.90
C ASN A 387 -6.09 -18.38 -16.52
N ILE A 388 -5.56 -19.02 -15.49
CA ILE A 388 -5.70 -18.61 -14.08
C ILE A 388 -5.25 -17.14 -13.88
N GLU A 389 -4.17 -16.71 -14.53
CA GLU A 389 -3.64 -15.35 -14.37
C GLU A 389 -4.60 -14.25 -14.84
N ALA A 390 -5.43 -14.51 -15.86
CA ALA A 390 -6.42 -13.53 -16.32
C ALA A 390 -7.55 -13.37 -15.31
N ASP A 391 -7.99 -14.47 -14.68
CA ASP A 391 -9.05 -14.43 -13.66
C ASP A 391 -8.56 -13.89 -12.34
N LEU A 392 -7.34 -14.23 -11.91
CA LEU A 392 -6.75 -13.67 -10.68
C LEU A 392 -6.59 -12.15 -10.75
N ARG A 393 -6.33 -11.59 -11.93
CA ARG A 393 -6.32 -10.13 -12.14
C ARG A 393 -7.71 -9.50 -11.98
N CYS A 394 -8.76 -10.25 -12.27
CA CYS A 394 -10.16 -9.82 -12.16
C CYS A 394 -10.76 -10.08 -10.78
N LEU A 395 -10.07 -10.81 -9.90
CA LEU A 395 -10.56 -11.25 -8.60
C LEU A 395 -11.15 -10.12 -7.74
N PRO A 396 -10.56 -8.91 -7.65
CA PRO A 396 -11.17 -7.84 -6.88
C PRO A 396 -12.54 -7.38 -7.42
N VAL A 397 -12.71 -7.41 -8.75
CA VAL A 397 -13.98 -7.08 -9.39
C VAL A 397 -14.98 -8.22 -9.19
N PHE A 398 -14.53 -9.48 -9.20
CA PHE A 398 -15.39 -10.64 -8.91
C PHE A 398 -15.93 -10.58 -7.46
N LEU A 399 -15.07 -10.31 -6.49
CA LEU A 399 -15.46 -10.08 -5.08
C LEU A 399 -16.47 -8.93 -4.96
N ALA A 400 -16.16 -7.79 -5.58
CA ALA A 400 -17.06 -6.64 -5.58
C ALA A 400 -18.40 -6.94 -6.29
N GLY A 401 -18.39 -7.82 -7.29
CA GLY A 401 -19.55 -8.30 -8.03
C GLY A 401 -20.42 -9.30 -7.26
N CYS A 402 -20.00 -9.79 -6.09
CA CYS A 402 -20.84 -10.64 -5.25
C CYS A 402 -21.64 -9.80 -4.24
N LYS A 403 -22.83 -10.27 -3.81
CA LYS A 403 -23.64 -9.57 -2.79
C LYS A 403 -23.07 -9.76 -1.39
N ARG A 404 -22.54 -10.95 -1.09
CA ARG A 404 -21.94 -11.34 0.20
C ARG A 404 -20.60 -12.03 0.01
N LEU A 405 -19.80 -12.08 1.06
CA LEU A 405 -18.64 -12.96 1.17
C LEU A 405 -18.95 -14.03 2.22
N VAL A 406 -18.96 -15.30 1.82
CA VAL A 406 -19.17 -16.42 2.74
C VAL A 406 -17.82 -17.06 3.01
N VAL A 407 -17.36 -16.94 4.26
CA VAL A 407 -16.07 -17.42 4.73
C VAL A 407 -16.26 -18.75 5.45
N PHE A 408 -15.82 -19.84 4.84
CA PHE A 408 -15.78 -21.14 5.52
C PHE A 408 -14.50 -21.24 6.33
N CYS A 409 -14.61 -20.87 7.60
CA CYS A 409 -13.49 -20.72 8.51
C CYS A 409 -13.21 -22.02 9.26
N GLY A 410 -12.26 -22.82 8.76
CA GLY A 410 -11.66 -23.93 9.50
C GLY A 410 -10.30 -23.61 10.10
N PRO A 411 -9.65 -24.60 10.74
CA PRO A 411 -8.37 -24.43 11.43
C PRO A 411 -7.23 -23.87 10.56
N THR A 412 -7.31 -24.04 9.23
CA THR A 412 -6.26 -23.59 8.29
C THR A 412 -6.65 -22.34 7.50
N TYR A 413 -7.85 -21.78 7.65
CA TYR A 413 -8.29 -20.62 6.88
C TYR A 413 -7.35 -19.41 7.05
N LEU A 414 -7.05 -19.05 8.30
CA LEU A 414 -6.22 -17.89 8.59
C LEU A 414 -4.72 -18.09 8.31
N SER A 415 -4.29 -19.32 8.02
CA SER A 415 -2.91 -19.58 7.60
C SER A 415 -2.72 -19.47 6.09
N ARG A 416 -3.77 -19.18 5.31
CA ARG A 416 -3.72 -19.05 3.85
C ARG A 416 -3.78 -17.59 3.43
N LEU A 417 -2.70 -17.07 2.84
CA LEU A 417 -2.59 -15.65 2.51
C LEU A 417 -3.65 -15.20 1.48
N TRP A 418 -4.00 -16.06 0.52
CA TRP A 418 -5.06 -15.80 -0.46
C TRP A 418 -6.43 -15.57 0.21
N CYS A 419 -6.81 -16.40 1.18
CA CYS A 419 -8.07 -16.27 1.90
C CYS A 419 -8.15 -14.92 2.66
N ILE A 420 -7.05 -14.50 3.28
CA ILE A 420 -6.97 -13.20 3.95
C ILE A 420 -7.09 -12.04 2.95
N VAL A 421 -6.41 -12.15 1.81
CA VAL A 421 -6.46 -11.13 0.77
C VAL A 421 -7.85 -11.01 0.17
N GLU A 422 -8.60 -12.10 0.00
CA GLU A 422 -10.01 -12.07 -0.43
C GLU A 422 -10.89 -11.33 0.57
N LEU A 423 -10.78 -11.67 1.87
CA LEU A 423 -11.52 -11.00 2.94
C LEU A 423 -11.23 -9.50 2.96
N LEU A 424 -9.94 -9.13 2.94
CA LEU A 424 -9.53 -7.73 2.90
C LEU A 424 -10.08 -7.05 1.65
N THR A 425 -9.88 -7.64 0.47
CA THR A 425 -10.28 -7.06 -0.81
C THR A 425 -11.78 -6.80 -0.82
N PHE A 426 -12.59 -7.74 -0.32
CA PHE A 426 -14.03 -7.57 -0.24
C PHE A 426 -14.43 -6.34 0.59
N VAL A 427 -13.88 -6.19 1.80
CA VAL A 427 -14.16 -5.03 2.67
C VAL A 427 -13.64 -3.73 2.05
N GLN A 428 -12.42 -3.75 1.48
CA GLN A 428 -11.79 -2.60 0.86
C GLN A 428 -12.52 -2.12 -0.41
N MET A 429 -13.26 -3.00 -1.10
CA MET A 429 -14.14 -2.65 -2.22
C MET A 429 -15.45 -1.97 -1.78
N GLY A 430 -15.51 -1.48 -0.53
CA GLY A 430 -16.64 -0.72 0.00
C GLY A 430 -17.80 -1.59 0.47
N ARG A 431 -17.57 -2.90 0.69
CA ARG A 431 -18.55 -3.78 1.31
C ARG A 431 -18.49 -3.66 2.83
N SER A 432 -19.67 -3.71 3.43
CA SER A 432 -19.82 -3.66 4.88
C SER A 432 -19.30 -4.95 5.51
N VAL A 433 -18.71 -4.89 6.69
CA VAL A 433 -18.26 -6.09 7.42
C VAL A 433 -19.45 -7.01 7.72
N GLU A 434 -20.64 -6.46 7.87
CA GLU A 434 -21.92 -7.17 8.06
C GLU A 434 -22.36 -7.99 6.82
N SER A 435 -21.74 -7.75 5.66
CA SER A 435 -21.95 -8.57 4.46
C SER A 435 -20.97 -9.74 4.34
N VAL A 436 -20.08 -9.92 5.33
CA VAL A 436 -19.25 -11.11 5.50
C VAL A 436 -19.98 -12.08 6.42
N ASP A 437 -20.19 -13.30 5.94
CA ASP A 437 -20.89 -14.38 6.62
C ASP A 437 -19.89 -15.50 6.91
N PHE A 438 -19.56 -15.69 8.18
CA PHE A 438 -18.59 -16.70 8.57
C PHE A 438 -19.29 -17.98 9.00
N GLN A 439 -18.85 -19.08 8.40
CA GLN A 439 -19.38 -20.42 8.61
C GLN A 439 -18.26 -21.30 9.15
N LEU A 440 -18.39 -21.78 10.39
CA LEU A 440 -17.38 -22.65 10.99
C LEU A 440 -17.31 -24.00 10.30
N VAL A 441 -16.09 -24.42 9.98
CA VAL A 441 -15.79 -25.76 9.50
C VAL A 441 -15.37 -26.62 10.68
N GLN A 442 -16.26 -27.51 11.11
CA GLN A 442 -16.06 -28.37 12.28
C GLN A 442 -16.19 -29.85 11.89
N ARG A 443 -15.15 -30.62 12.19
CA ARG A 443 -15.12 -32.07 12.04
C ARG A 443 -16.01 -32.70 13.10
N GLU A 444 -16.72 -33.74 12.69
CA GLU A 444 -17.64 -34.47 13.57
C GLU A 444 -16.88 -35.13 14.73
N GLY A 445 -17.28 -34.82 15.96
CA GLY A 445 -16.62 -35.29 17.18
C GLY A 445 -15.36 -34.51 17.58
N ARG A 446 -15.04 -33.41 16.88
CA ARG A 446 -13.90 -32.52 17.18
C ARG A 446 -14.29 -31.04 17.17
N GLU A 447 -15.57 -30.75 17.39
CA GLU A 447 -16.15 -29.41 17.28
C GLU A 447 -15.46 -28.39 18.20
N ASP A 448 -15.14 -28.79 19.43
CA ASP A 448 -14.46 -27.95 20.42
C ASP A 448 -12.97 -27.72 20.09
N GLU A 449 -12.29 -28.75 19.56
CA GLU A 449 -10.89 -28.67 19.10
C GLU A 449 -10.79 -27.69 17.92
N ASP A 450 -11.68 -27.82 16.94
CA ASP A 450 -11.71 -26.96 15.76
C ASP A 450 -12.06 -25.52 16.12
N LEU A 451 -13.05 -25.31 16.99
CA LEU A 451 -13.41 -23.98 17.48
C LEU A 451 -12.26 -23.34 18.28
N GLY A 452 -11.60 -24.12 19.14
CA GLY A 452 -10.43 -23.67 19.89
C GLY A 452 -9.28 -23.27 18.96
N SER A 453 -9.02 -24.07 17.93
CA SER A 453 -7.98 -23.81 16.92
C SER A 453 -8.27 -22.55 16.12
N VAL A 454 -9.51 -22.37 15.66
CA VAL A 454 -9.94 -21.14 14.97
C VAL A 454 -9.77 -19.93 15.87
N ARG A 455 -10.27 -19.96 17.11
CA ARG A 455 -10.10 -18.84 18.07
C ARG A 455 -8.64 -18.50 18.32
N GLN A 456 -7.78 -19.50 18.49
CA GLN A 456 -6.35 -19.30 18.66
C GLN A 456 -5.72 -18.67 17.40
N ALA A 457 -6.11 -19.12 16.20
CA ALA A 457 -5.63 -18.56 14.95
C ALA A 457 -6.05 -17.10 14.77
N PHE A 458 -7.25 -16.71 15.22
CA PHE A 458 -7.71 -15.32 15.23
C PHE A 458 -6.85 -14.46 16.17
N ALA A 459 -6.64 -14.93 17.41
CA ALA A 459 -5.87 -14.19 18.40
C ALA A 459 -4.38 -14.05 18.04
N ALA A 460 -3.82 -15.06 17.38
CA ALA A 460 -2.42 -15.12 17.00
C ALA A 460 -2.18 -14.84 15.50
N PHE A 461 -3.11 -14.16 14.83
CA PHE A 461 -3.02 -13.92 13.40
C PHE A 461 -1.75 -13.11 13.03
N ASP A 462 -0.95 -13.66 12.13
CA ASP A 462 0.19 -12.97 11.52
C ASP A 462 0.34 -13.35 10.04
N ALA A 463 0.23 -12.35 9.15
CA ALA A 463 0.39 -12.53 7.72
C ALA A 463 1.77 -13.08 7.31
N GLN A 464 2.83 -12.89 8.12
CA GLN A 464 4.15 -13.48 7.81
C GLN A 464 4.15 -15.01 7.90
N MET A 465 3.32 -15.54 8.79
CA MET A 465 3.16 -16.97 9.05
C MET A 465 2.20 -17.63 8.04
N CYS A 466 1.47 -16.85 7.25
CA CYS A 466 0.62 -17.38 6.20
C CYS A 466 1.42 -18.03 5.07
N SER A 467 0.81 -19.01 4.41
CA SER A 467 1.35 -19.74 3.26
C SER A 467 0.55 -19.45 1.99
N CYS A 468 1.21 -19.64 0.84
CA CYS A 468 0.60 -19.74 -0.47
C CYS A 468 0.92 -21.11 -1.07
N PHE A 469 0.21 -21.51 -2.12
CA PHE A 469 0.54 -22.73 -2.84
C PHE A 469 1.94 -22.63 -3.50
N ARG A 470 2.29 -21.45 -4.02
CA ARG A 470 3.63 -21.13 -4.53
C ARG A 470 4.28 -20.07 -3.65
N GLU A 471 5.54 -20.26 -3.30
CA GLU A 471 6.32 -19.26 -2.54
C GLU A 471 6.46 -17.94 -3.31
N GLU A 472 6.57 -18.00 -4.65
CA GLU A 472 6.59 -16.81 -5.51
C GLU A 472 5.33 -15.95 -5.35
N ASP A 473 4.16 -16.58 -5.20
CA ASP A 473 2.90 -15.88 -4.96
C ASP A 473 2.89 -15.26 -3.56
N LYS A 474 3.43 -15.96 -2.54
CA LYS A 474 3.59 -15.40 -1.19
C LYS A 474 4.48 -14.16 -1.24
N GLU A 475 5.65 -14.23 -1.88
CA GLU A 475 6.55 -13.07 -2.00
C GLU A 475 5.88 -11.89 -2.71
N LYS A 476 5.17 -12.16 -3.81
CA LYS A 476 4.44 -11.16 -4.58
C LYS A 476 3.34 -10.51 -3.74
N MET A 477 2.52 -11.30 -3.06
CA MET A 477 1.45 -10.80 -2.18
C MET A 477 2.00 -10.00 -1.00
N MET A 478 3.05 -10.49 -0.36
CA MET A 478 3.71 -9.78 0.74
C MET A 478 4.32 -8.46 0.27
N ALA A 479 4.81 -8.39 -0.97
CA ALA A 479 5.24 -7.12 -1.56
C ALA A 479 4.07 -6.17 -1.76
N ILE A 480 2.93 -6.65 -2.27
CA ILE A 480 1.69 -5.85 -2.44
C ILE A 480 1.21 -5.33 -1.08
N VAL A 481 1.15 -6.19 -0.06
CA VAL A 481 0.75 -5.83 1.31
C VAL A 481 1.68 -4.75 1.88
N ARG A 482 3.00 -4.92 1.78
CA ARG A 482 3.96 -3.92 2.28
C ARG A 482 3.83 -2.57 1.57
N VAL A 483 3.53 -2.58 0.28
CA VAL A 483 3.31 -1.36 -0.49
C VAL A 483 2.00 -0.69 -0.05
N ALA A 484 0.92 -1.45 0.09
CA ALA A 484 -0.41 -0.91 0.39
C ALA A 484 -0.63 -0.50 1.85
N PHE A 485 0.05 -1.16 2.79
CA PHE A 485 -0.11 -0.92 4.24
C PHE A 485 1.11 -0.27 4.87
N GLY A 486 2.20 -0.09 4.13
CA GLY A 486 3.50 0.40 4.61
C GLY A 486 4.28 -0.62 5.46
N SER A 487 3.59 -1.51 6.17
CA SER A 487 4.18 -2.59 6.98
C SER A 487 3.24 -3.79 7.09
N ILE A 488 3.79 -4.95 7.48
CA ILE A 488 2.96 -6.14 7.76
C ILE A 488 2.19 -5.98 9.08
N ALA A 489 2.74 -5.27 10.08
CA ALA A 489 2.03 -5.00 11.33
C ALA A 489 0.73 -4.22 11.10
N ALA A 490 0.78 -3.16 10.29
CA ALA A 490 -0.41 -2.38 9.93
C ALA A 490 -1.43 -3.19 9.11
N PHE A 491 -0.99 -4.19 8.34
CA PHE A 491 -1.89 -5.14 7.68
C PHE A 491 -2.56 -6.07 8.70
N ASN A 492 -1.78 -6.64 9.63
CA ASN A 492 -2.32 -7.51 10.68
C ASN A 492 -3.35 -6.76 11.53
N GLU A 493 -3.07 -5.52 11.96
CA GLU A 493 -4.03 -4.65 12.66
C GLU A 493 -5.32 -4.45 11.86
N CYS A 494 -5.22 -4.19 10.56
CA CYS A 494 -6.39 -4.02 9.69
C CYS A 494 -7.24 -5.31 9.59
N ILE A 495 -6.60 -6.48 9.52
CA ILE A 495 -7.31 -7.76 9.50
C ILE A 495 -7.96 -8.01 10.85
N SER A 496 -7.25 -7.83 11.96
CA SER A 496 -7.81 -7.95 13.31
C SER A 496 -9.02 -7.03 13.51
N ASP A 497 -8.98 -5.80 13.00
CA ASP A 497 -10.12 -4.89 13.04
C ASP A 497 -11.33 -5.41 12.26
N ILE A 498 -11.13 -6.03 11.09
CA ILE A 498 -12.20 -6.66 10.31
C ILE A 498 -12.79 -7.84 11.08
N LEU A 499 -11.95 -8.72 11.61
CA LEU A 499 -12.35 -9.91 12.35
C LEU A 499 -13.13 -9.54 13.63
N ASN A 500 -12.64 -8.55 14.40
CA ASN A 500 -13.31 -8.04 15.60
C ASN A 500 -14.69 -7.43 15.27
N LYS A 501 -14.79 -6.66 14.18
CA LYS A 501 -16.07 -6.07 13.74
C LYS A 501 -17.06 -7.09 13.23
N ALA A 502 -16.58 -8.19 12.65
CA ALA A 502 -17.41 -9.32 12.24
C ALA A 502 -17.96 -10.13 13.43
N GLN A 503 -17.66 -9.70 14.68
CA GLN A 503 -18.10 -10.32 15.93
C GLN A 503 -17.65 -11.78 16.07
N TRP A 504 -16.39 -12.06 15.73
CA TRP A 504 -15.71 -13.33 15.99
C TRP A 504 -14.98 -13.34 17.32
#